data_AF-A0A8H6SE90-F1
#
_entry.id   AF-A0A8H6SE90-F1
#
_cell.length_a   1.000
_cell.length_b   1.000
_cell.length_c   1.000
_cell.angle_alpha   90.00
_cell.angle_beta   90.00
_cell.angle_gamma   90.00
#
_symmetry.space_group_name_H-M   'P 1'
#
loop_
_entity.id
_entity.type
_entity.pdbx_description
1 polymer ?
#
loop_
_entity_poly.entity_id
_entity_poly.type
_entity_poly.pdbx_seq_one_letter_code
_entity_poly.pdbx_strand_id
1 'polypeptide(L)'
;MFNQHPAQQRPPSSWSALHTGHLPISVETPGFAYWNDRDHMESSVVQVLVDGDSGVMDSGAAIDIIYVRNRNVQDCPENRALDTKRCADWATIQEILARVDKLLGWRTRVIMKTLEDGSMNLQATSHKHHYVGKTLSDSVVIDRVPLSAFRLVSRHKNSFVIHQVVMASDWETHKVLKQSAQIGDGMQNNDLVKELEFFVSLPHCDHLVRPTQAAIDESGCLRGMLMDYHHAGSLMEYYLDHRPTDAWSFVSLPPFAPEATPPPLNDALLFPLEVKLAWARDIIAAIAWLHERGVFWGDLNLNNVVLCNDGRCRLIDYYPDPYAWTPKYSPPELGNRIQTTPEQPLTPERDAFLLGMTLWALFEEVIFFSREVEWVRPCLPWRDNTLRWFVDVVESTLAADPAERVTVKNVQDVLLLHVD
;
A
#
# COMPACT_ATOMS: atom_id res chain seq x y z
N MET A 1 -28.38 5.72 -16.59
CA MET A 1 -29.43 5.68 -15.55
C MET A 1 -28.80 5.14 -14.29
N PHE A 2 -28.68 5.99 -13.27
CA PHE A 2 -27.96 5.71 -12.03
C PHE A 2 -28.76 4.74 -11.15
N ASN A 3 -28.20 3.56 -10.87
CA ASN A 3 -28.61 2.78 -9.71
C ASN A 3 -27.76 3.23 -8.52
N GLN A 4 -28.33 4.14 -7.73
CA GLN A 4 -27.85 4.41 -6.38
C GLN A 4 -28.10 3.17 -5.53
N HIS A 5 -27.05 2.39 -5.28
CA HIS A 5 -27.10 1.45 -4.16
C HIS A 5 -27.01 2.26 -2.87
N PRO A 6 -27.99 2.15 -1.95
CA PRO A 6 -27.88 2.80 -0.65
C PRO A 6 -26.68 2.20 0.08
N ALA A 7 -25.86 3.06 0.67
CA ALA A 7 -24.79 2.68 1.57
C ALA A 7 -25.33 1.63 2.55
N GLN A 8 -24.92 0.37 2.36
CA GLN A 8 -25.13 -0.66 3.34
C GLN A 8 -24.37 -0.24 4.58
N GLN A 9 -25.11 0.23 5.59
CA GLN A 9 -24.59 0.36 6.94
C GLN A 9 -23.99 -1.00 7.30
N ARG A 10 -22.65 -1.04 7.44
CA ARG A 10 -21.97 -2.19 8.03
C ARG A 10 -22.61 -2.43 9.41
N PRO A 11 -22.83 -3.69 9.83
CA PRO A 11 -23.16 -3.95 11.22
C PRO A 11 -22.02 -3.39 12.09
N PRO A 12 -22.30 -2.78 13.25
CA PRO A 12 -21.25 -2.24 14.09
C PRO A 12 -20.36 -3.40 14.55
N SER A 13 -19.15 -3.48 14.01
CA SER A 13 -18.12 -4.43 14.45
C SER A 13 -17.38 -3.91 15.69
N SER A 14 -17.99 -3.02 16.45
CA SER A 14 -17.41 -2.30 17.58
C SER A 14 -18.30 -2.49 18.80
N TRP A 15 -17.74 -3.02 19.89
CA TRP A 15 -18.31 -2.80 21.22
C TRP A 15 -18.17 -1.31 21.55
N SER A 16 -19.14 -0.48 21.17
CA SER A 16 -19.24 0.89 21.67
C SER A 16 -20.06 0.84 22.95
N ALA A 17 -19.44 0.51 24.08
CA ALA A 17 -20.11 0.48 25.37
C ALA A 17 -20.32 1.91 25.91
N LEU A 18 -21.24 2.65 25.29
CA LEU A 18 -21.86 3.81 25.92
C LEU A 18 -22.87 3.27 26.93
N HIS A 19 -22.49 3.20 28.22
CA HIS A 19 -23.34 3.17 29.43
C HIS A 19 -22.92 2.13 30.47
N THR A 20 -21.83 2.38 31.21
CA THR A 20 -21.63 1.85 32.57
C THR A 20 -20.63 2.69 33.40
N GLY A 21 -20.63 4.03 33.34
CA GLY A 21 -19.75 4.85 34.21
C GLY A 21 -18.23 4.58 34.09
N HIS A 22 -17.83 3.79 33.09
CA HIS A 22 -16.47 3.45 32.74
C HIS A 22 -16.08 4.23 31.47
N LEU A 23 -14.79 4.53 31.33
CA LEU A 23 -14.22 5.23 30.17
C LEU A 23 -14.72 4.60 28.85
N PRO A 24 -15.01 5.37 27.80
CA PRO A 24 -15.43 4.82 26.53
C PRO A 24 -14.33 3.90 25.99
N ILE A 25 -14.70 2.66 25.66
CA ILE A 25 -13.77 1.68 25.07
C ILE A 25 -14.26 1.41 23.65
N SER A 26 -13.36 1.51 22.68
CA SER A 26 -13.59 1.01 21.32
C SER A 26 -12.62 -0.12 21.01
N VAL A 27 -13.14 -1.27 20.60
CA VAL A 27 -12.33 -2.40 20.15
C VAL A 27 -12.36 -2.42 18.63
N GLU A 28 -11.20 -2.28 17.99
CA GLU A 28 -11.07 -2.51 16.55
C GLU A 28 -11.06 -4.00 16.24
N THR A 29 -11.59 -4.38 15.08
CA THR A 29 -11.47 -5.74 14.56
C THR A 29 -10.00 -6.11 14.34
N PRO A 30 -9.63 -7.41 14.43
CA PRO A 30 -8.24 -7.84 14.23
C PRO A 30 -7.71 -7.35 12.88
N GLY A 31 -6.64 -6.55 12.92
CA GLY A 31 -6.13 -5.82 11.75
C GLY A 31 -5.10 -6.60 10.93
N PHE A 32 -4.48 -7.64 11.52
CA PHE A 32 -3.44 -8.42 10.86
C PHE A 32 -3.36 -9.85 11.37
N ALA A 33 -2.87 -10.73 10.50
CA ALA A 33 -2.83 -12.16 10.69
C ALA A 33 -1.54 -12.72 10.05
N TYR A 34 -0.67 -13.35 10.83
CA TYR A 34 0.39 -14.20 10.27
C TYR A 34 -0.19 -15.62 10.09
N TRP A 35 -0.11 -16.15 8.87
CA TRP A 35 -0.62 -17.47 8.52
C TRP A 35 0.55 -18.44 8.35
N ASN A 36 0.36 -19.70 8.76
CA ASN A 36 1.29 -20.76 8.40
C ASN A 36 0.91 -21.38 7.03
N ASP A 37 1.75 -22.28 6.52
CA ASP A 37 1.59 -22.99 5.24
C ASP A 37 0.30 -23.86 5.13
N ARG A 38 -0.52 -23.90 6.20
CA ARG A 38 -1.79 -24.64 6.25
C ARG A 38 -2.99 -23.73 6.46
N ASP A 39 -2.88 -22.43 6.14
CA ASP A 39 -3.95 -21.44 6.31
C ASP A 39 -4.46 -21.31 7.75
N HIS A 40 -3.63 -21.65 8.75
CA HIS A 40 -3.96 -21.38 10.15
C HIS A 40 -3.27 -20.10 10.60
N MET A 41 -4.03 -19.21 11.24
CA MET A 41 -3.49 -17.98 11.81
C MET A 41 -2.65 -18.31 13.05
N GLU A 42 -1.36 -18.02 13.01
CA GLU A 42 -0.40 -18.24 14.11
C GLU A 42 -0.29 -17.01 15.03
N SER A 43 -0.53 -15.82 14.51
CA SER A 43 -0.61 -14.62 15.34
C SER A 43 -1.54 -13.58 14.74
N SER A 44 -2.10 -12.73 15.61
CA SER A 44 -2.95 -11.61 15.22
C SER A 44 -2.87 -10.49 16.24
N VAL A 45 -3.18 -9.27 15.81
CA VAL A 45 -3.20 -8.08 16.68
C VAL A 45 -4.59 -7.46 16.67
N VAL A 46 -5.13 -7.21 17.86
CA VAL A 46 -6.35 -6.44 18.09
C VAL A 46 -6.01 -5.17 18.83
N GLN A 47 -6.48 -4.03 18.31
CA GLN A 47 -6.33 -2.75 18.97
C GLN A 47 -7.57 -2.44 19.80
N VAL A 48 -7.35 -2.03 21.05
CA VAL A 48 -8.37 -1.52 21.96
C VAL A 48 -8.00 -0.07 22.32
N LEU A 49 -8.87 0.89 22.04
CA LEU A 49 -8.72 2.26 22.51
C LEU A 49 -9.55 2.44 23.78
N VAL A 50 -8.92 3.01 24.81
CA VAL A 50 -9.56 3.37 26.08
C VAL A 50 -9.58 4.88 26.22
N ASP A 51 -10.75 5.45 26.51
CA ASP A 51 -10.98 6.89 26.54
C ASP A 51 -10.60 7.58 25.22
N GLY A 52 -10.77 6.86 24.12
CA GLY A 52 -10.44 7.28 22.77
C GLY A 52 -11.64 7.17 21.84
N ASP A 53 -11.58 7.91 20.73
CA ASP A 53 -12.53 7.86 19.63
C ASP A 53 -11.84 7.17 18.44
N SER A 54 -12.35 6.02 18.01
CA SER A 54 -11.78 5.28 16.87
C SER A 54 -11.86 6.05 15.55
N GLY A 55 -12.67 7.11 15.47
CA GLY A 55 -12.68 8.06 14.37
C GLY A 55 -11.59 9.12 14.46
N VAL A 56 -10.84 9.21 15.57
CA VAL A 56 -9.79 10.21 15.79
C VAL A 56 -8.44 9.52 15.94
N MET A 57 -7.52 9.87 15.05
CA MET A 57 -6.17 9.33 15.08
C MET A 57 -5.46 9.70 16.38
N ASP A 58 -4.76 8.73 16.97
CA ASP A 58 -3.99 8.86 18.21
C ASP A 58 -4.78 9.34 19.44
N SER A 59 -6.10 9.13 19.44
CA SER A 59 -6.95 9.46 20.59
C SER A 59 -6.91 8.38 21.68
N GLY A 60 -7.09 8.80 22.94
CA GLY A 60 -7.14 7.92 24.09
C GLY A 60 -5.82 7.19 24.41
N ALA A 61 -5.94 6.09 25.16
CA ALA A 61 -4.88 5.12 25.38
C ALA A 61 -5.09 3.93 24.44
N ALA A 62 -4.11 3.67 23.56
CA ALA A 62 -4.16 2.54 22.64
C ALA A 62 -3.54 1.29 23.25
N ILE A 63 -4.20 0.15 23.15
CA ILE A 63 -3.73 -1.12 23.68
C ILE A 63 -3.75 -2.15 22.55
N ASP A 64 -2.58 -2.55 22.09
CA ASP A 64 -2.42 -3.55 21.03
C ASP A 64 -2.26 -4.93 21.69
N ILE A 65 -3.32 -5.73 21.66
CA ILE A 65 -3.33 -7.09 22.17
C ILE A 65 -2.84 -8.03 21.06
N ILE A 66 -1.70 -8.67 21.31
CA ILE A 66 -1.08 -9.63 20.41
C ILE A 66 -1.47 -11.04 20.87
N TYR A 67 -2.21 -11.72 20.02
CA TYR A 67 -2.48 -13.14 20.13
C TYR A 67 -1.37 -13.91 19.42
N VAL A 68 -0.78 -14.88 20.11
CA VAL A 68 0.15 -15.84 19.53
C VAL A 68 -0.39 -17.23 19.83
N ARG A 69 -0.45 -18.10 18.83
CA ARG A 69 -1.03 -19.44 18.95
C ARG A 69 -0.33 -20.21 20.07
N ASN A 70 -1.11 -20.60 21.06
CA ASN A 70 -0.64 -21.33 22.21
C ASN A 70 -0.66 -22.83 21.92
N ARG A 71 0.53 -23.43 21.84
CA ARG A 71 0.69 -24.85 21.54
C ARG A 71 0.57 -25.76 22.77
N ASN A 72 0.63 -25.18 23.97
CA ASN A 72 0.57 -25.92 25.22
C ASN A 72 -0.87 -26.07 25.72
N VAL A 73 -1.72 -25.08 25.43
CA VAL A 73 -3.13 -25.06 25.84
C VAL A 73 -4.00 -24.87 24.60
N GLN A 74 -4.68 -25.93 24.17
CA GLN A 74 -5.43 -25.92 22.91
C GLN A 74 -6.69 -25.05 22.99
N ASP A 75 -7.48 -25.19 24.06
CA ASP A 75 -8.70 -24.40 24.30
C ASP A 75 -8.43 -23.20 25.20
N CYS A 76 -7.88 -22.13 24.62
CA CYS A 76 -7.59 -20.87 25.30
C CYS A 76 -8.16 -19.67 24.53
N PRO A 77 -8.37 -18.51 25.19
CA PRO A 77 -8.91 -17.31 24.56
C PRO A 77 -8.12 -16.84 23.34
N GLU A 78 -6.79 -16.90 23.36
CA GLU A 78 -5.95 -16.52 22.20
C GLU A 78 -6.17 -17.45 21.01
N ASN A 79 -6.23 -18.78 21.21
CA ASN A 79 -6.47 -19.71 20.12
C ASN A 79 -7.89 -19.55 19.55
N ARG A 80 -8.90 -19.38 20.40
CA ARG A 80 -10.27 -19.13 19.95
C ARG A 80 -10.39 -17.82 19.16
N ALA A 81 -9.74 -16.75 19.60
CA ALA A 81 -9.66 -15.49 18.87
C ALA A 81 -9.03 -15.72 17.48
N LEU A 82 -7.93 -16.49 17.44
CA LEU A 82 -7.25 -16.80 16.19
C LEU A 82 -8.09 -17.64 15.23
N ASP A 83 -8.72 -18.71 15.73
CA ASP A 83 -9.51 -19.65 14.94
C ASP A 83 -10.79 -19.00 14.39
N THR A 84 -11.41 -18.12 15.17
CA THR A 84 -12.65 -17.42 14.78
C THR A 84 -12.40 -16.15 13.99
N LYS A 85 -11.14 -15.71 13.86
CA LYS A 85 -10.74 -14.41 13.28
C LYS A 85 -11.47 -13.23 13.94
N ARG A 86 -11.63 -13.29 15.26
CA ARG A 86 -12.30 -12.27 16.08
C ARG A 86 -11.43 -11.90 17.27
N CYS A 87 -11.74 -10.78 17.93
CA CYS A 87 -11.13 -10.47 19.21
C CYS A 87 -11.52 -11.51 20.28
N ALA A 88 -10.73 -11.60 21.34
CA ALA A 88 -11.11 -12.37 22.52
C ALA A 88 -12.47 -11.86 23.08
N ASP A 89 -13.14 -12.72 23.85
CA ASP A 89 -14.40 -12.35 24.50
C ASP A 89 -14.21 -11.15 25.44
N TRP A 90 -15.31 -10.45 25.72
CA TRP A 90 -15.28 -9.22 26.50
C TRP A 90 -14.71 -9.42 27.92
N ALA A 91 -14.93 -10.59 28.54
CA ALA A 91 -14.40 -10.88 29.87
C ALA A 91 -12.87 -10.95 29.85
N THR A 92 -12.30 -11.60 28.82
CA THR A 92 -10.85 -11.62 28.57
C THR A 92 -10.31 -10.21 28.35
N ILE A 93 -10.99 -9.39 27.54
CA ILE A 93 -10.57 -8.00 27.31
C ILE A 93 -10.60 -7.20 28.62
N GLN A 94 -11.64 -7.35 29.44
CA GLN A 94 -11.72 -6.67 30.73
C GLN A 94 -10.60 -7.09 31.69
N GLU A 95 -10.23 -8.38 31.72
CA GLU A 95 -9.10 -8.85 32.53
C GLU A 95 -7.78 -8.22 32.08
N ILE A 96 -7.54 -8.15 30.77
CA ILE A 96 -6.37 -7.47 30.21
C ILE A 96 -6.37 -5.99 30.60
N LEU A 97 -7.49 -5.29 30.37
CA LEU A 97 -7.62 -3.88 30.69
C LEU A 97 -7.48 -3.58 32.19
N ALA A 98 -7.80 -4.53 33.08
CA ALA A 98 -7.60 -4.38 34.52
C ALA A 98 -6.12 -4.46 34.92
N ARG A 99 -5.28 -5.13 34.12
CA ARG A 99 -3.87 -5.44 34.42
C ARG A 99 -2.87 -4.58 33.65
N VAL A 100 -3.35 -3.75 32.73
CA VAL A 100 -2.52 -2.95 31.82
C VAL A 100 -2.72 -1.45 32.07
N ASP A 101 -1.63 -0.71 32.00
CA ASP A 101 -1.62 0.75 32.11
C ASP A 101 -2.36 1.39 30.92
N LYS A 102 -3.30 2.28 31.25
CA LYS A 102 -4.16 3.01 30.31
C LYS A 102 -3.73 4.47 30.27
N LEU A 103 -2.49 4.71 29.85
CA LEU A 103 -1.94 6.06 29.81
C LEU A 103 -2.46 6.79 28.56
N LEU A 104 -3.18 7.89 28.75
CA LEU A 104 -3.65 8.74 27.65
C LEU A 104 -2.46 9.20 26.81
N GLY A 105 -2.58 9.05 25.49
CA GLY A 105 -1.51 9.39 24.57
C GLY A 105 -0.37 8.35 24.54
N TRP A 106 -0.61 7.12 25.01
CA TRP A 106 0.34 6.01 24.95
C TRP A 106 -0.23 4.83 24.17
N ARG A 107 0.68 4.03 23.63
CA ARG A 107 0.42 2.73 23.03
C ARG A 107 1.04 1.64 23.90
N THR A 108 0.20 0.75 24.42
CA THR A 108 0.63 -0.39 25.24
C THR A 108 0.48 -1.67 24.44
N ARG A 109 1.59 -2.31 24.12
CA ARG A 109 1.60 -3.63 23.49
C ARG A 109 1.47 -4.70 24.56
N VAL A 110 0.53 -5.62 24.40
CA VAL A 110 0.24 -6.69 25.35
C VAL A 110 0.31 -8.02 24.64
N ILE A 111 1.27 -8.87 25.01
CA ILE A 111 1.32 -10.26 24.58
C ILE A 111 0.61 -11.09 25.64
N MET A 112 -0.46 -11.77 25.24
CA MET A 112 -1.23 -12.64 26.11
C MET A 112 -0.82 -14.10 25.90
N LYS A 113 -0.70 -14.86 27.00
CA LYS A 113 -0.52 -16.30 26.97
C LYS A 113 -1.24 -16.98 28.13
N THR A 114 -2.12 -17.93 27.84
CA THR A 114 -2.71 -18.82 28.84
C THR A 114 -1.70 -19.89 29.28
N LEU A 115 -1.59 -20.09 30.59
CA LEU A 115 -0.75 -21.12 31.19
C LEU A 115 -1.54 -22.43 31.35
N GLU A 116 -0.83 -23.54 31.58
CA GLU A 116 -1.45 -24.88 31.69
C GLU A 116 -2.46 -25.01 32.83
N ASP A 117 -2.34 -24.18 33.87
CA ASP A 117 -3.29 -24.08 34.98
C ASP A 117 -4.54 -23.24 34.64
N GLY A 118 -4.64 -22.75 33.41
CA GLY A 118 -5.72 -21.88 32.92
C GLY A 118 -5.54 -20.41 33.27
N SER A 119 -4.51 -20.03 34.03
CA SER A 119 -4.25 -18.63 34.37
C SER A 119 -3.67 -17.86 33.19
N MET A 120 -3.86 -16.53 33.18
CA MET A 120 -3.40 -15.67 32.11
C MET A 120 -2.09 -14.96 32.48
N ASN A 121 -1.05 -15.16 31.67
CA ASN A 121 0.17 -14.38 31.73
C ASN A 121 0.12 -13.24 30.70
N LEU A 122 0.46 -12.02 31.13
CA LEU A 122 0.48 -10.83 30.29
C LEU A 122 1.88 -10.23 30.32
N GLN A 123 2.47 -10.06 29.14
CA GLN A 123 3.67 -9.25 28.97
C GLN A 123 3.26 -7.94 28.31
N ALA A 124 3.31 -6.84 29.07
CA ALA A 124 2.98 -5.51 28.59
C ALA A 124 4.24 -4.68 28.37
N THR A 125 4.26 -3.90 27.29
CA THR A 125 5.30 -2.91 27.02
C THR A 125 4.62 -1.63 26.55
N SER A 126 4.79 -0.56 27.33
CA SER A 126 4.16 0.73 27.06
C SER A 126 5.16 1.70 26.47
N HIS A 127 4.77 2.33 25.38
CA HIS A 127 5.51 3.44 24.80
C HIS A 127 4.55 4.61 24.66
N LYS A 128 5.01 5.82 24.96
CA LYS A 128 4.21 7.01 24.65
C LYS A 128 3.96 7.00 23.14
N HIS A 129 2.87 7.59 22.66
CA HIS A 129 2.60 7.73 21.21
C HIS A 129 3.82 8.26 20.43
N HIS A 130 4.76 8.87 21.15
CA HIS A 130 6.18 9.08 20.85
C HIS A 130 6.95 7.82 20.41
N TYR A 131 6.64 7.29 19.23
CA TYR A 131 7.71 7.42 18.25
C TYR A 131 7.74 8.91 17.95
N VAL A 132 8.82 9.60 18.32
CA VAL A 132 8.96 11.03 18.03
C VAL A 132 8.84 11.14 16.52
N GLY A 133 7.68 11.61 16.04
CA GLY A 133 7.60 12.06 14.66
C GLY A 133 8.79 12.99 14.45
N LYS A 134 9.46 12.89 13.32
CA LYS A 134 10.62 13.75 13.16
C LYS A 134 10.12 15.19 12.98
N THR A 135 10.78 16.13 13.64
CA THR A 135 10.48 17.54 13.43
C THR A 135 10.72 17.86 11.96
N LEU A 136 9.73 18.44 11.31
CA LEU A 136 9.87 18.89 9.93
C LEU A 136 10.71 20.17 9.93
N SER A 137 11.73 20.23 9.08
CA SER A 137 12.51 21.45 8.92
C SER A 137 11.61 22.62 8.49
N ASP A 138 11.90 23.81 8.98
CA ASP A 138 11.20 25.04 8.59
C ASP A 138 11.44 25.42 7.11
N SER A 139 12.45 24.81 6.47
CA SER A 139 12.67 24.92 5.02
C SER A 139 11.62 24.20 4.18
N VAL A 140 10.84 23.28 4.77
CA VAL A 140 9.79 22.54 4.06
C VAL A 140 8.52 23.38 4.05
N VAL A 141 8.26 24.02 2.91
CA VAL A 141 7.08 24.87 2.71
C VAL A 141 5.89 24.00 2.32
N ILE A 142 5.14 23.56 3.33
CA ILE A 142 3.87 22.82 3.17
C ILE A 142 2.94 23.16 4.33
N ASP A 143 1.63 23.21 4.05
CA ASP A 143 0.62 23.42 5.07
C ASP A 143 0.66 22.32 6.13
N ARG A 144 0.69 22.71 7.40
CA ARG A 144 0.72 21.78 8.54
C ARG A 144 -0.65 21.72 9.18
N VAL A 145 -1.22 20.53 9.30
CA VAL A 145 -2.53 20.30 9.93
C VAL A 145 -2.40 19.35 11.11
N PRO A 146 -3.00 19.65 12.27
CA PRO A 146 -2.95 18.76 13.41
C PRO A 146 -3.77 17.48 13.14
N LEU A 147 -3.34 16.34 13.69
CA LEU A 147 -4.08 15.07 13.58
C LEU A 147 -5.56 15.19 13.99
N SER A 148 -5.85 16.06 14.96
CA SER A 148 -7.20 16.32 15.46
C SER A 148 -8.11 17.01 14.43
N ALA A 149 -7.55 17.57 13.35
CA ALA A 149 -8.30 18.26 12.29
C ALA A 149 -8.97 17.31 11.28
N PHE A 150 -8.74 16.01 11.37
CA PHE A 150 -9.38 15.04 10.49
C PHE A 150 -9.94 13.84 11.26
N ARG A 151 -10.78 13.08 10.57
CA ARG A 151 -11.45 11.89 11.08
C ARG A 151 -11.16 10.70 10.17
N LEU A 152 -10.89 9.55 10.77
CA LEU A 152 -10.67 8.29 10.08
C LEU A 152 -12.00 7.80 9.48
N VAL A 153 -12.02 7.57 8.17
CA VAL A 153 -13.15 6.96 7.46
C VAL A 153 -12.93 5.47 7.31
N SER A 154 -11.77 5.09 6.77
CA SER A 154 -11.42 3.69 6.55
C SER A 154 -9.90 3.49 6.53
N ARG A 155 -9.45 2.28 6.84
CA ARG A 155 -8.06 1.86 6.68
C ARG A 155 -7.92 1.12 5.35
N HIS A 156 -6.79 1.31 4.67
CA HIS A 156 -6.50 0.58 3.44
C HIS A 156 -6.39 -0.92 3.73
N LYS A 157 -7.00 -1.77 2.88
CA LYS A 157 -7.06 -3.23 3.14
C LYS A 157 -5.68 -3.89 3.15
N ASN A 158 -4.76 -3.37 2.34
CA ASN A 158 -3.44 -3.96 2.11
C ASN A 158 -2.29 -3.12 2.72
N SER A 159 -2.58 -2.10 3.53
CA SER A 159 -1.53 -1.26 4.12
C SER A 159 -1.93 -0.71 5.49
N PHE A 160 -0.99 -0.78 6.44
CA PHE A 160 -1.16 -0.25 7.80
C PHE A 160 -1.01 1.25 7.92
N VAL A 161 -0.41 1.86 6.90
CA VAL A 161 -0.01 3.27 6.94
C VAL A 161 -0.87 4.14 6.05
N ILE A 162 -1.74 3.55 5.24
CA ILE A 162 -2.62 4.28 4.34
C ILE A 162 -4.03 4.28 4.92
N HIS A 163 -4.58 5.48 5.09
CA HIS A 163 -5.92 5.69 5.61
C HIS A 163 -6.70 6.64 4.74
N GLN A 164 -7.98 6.38 4.56
CA GLN A 164 -8.93 7.36 4.07
C GLN A 164 -9.41 8.19 5.26
N VAL A 165 -9.29 9.51 5.14
CA VAL A 165 -9.72 10.46 6.17
C VAL A 165 -10.61 11.54 5.56
N VAL A 166 -11.36 12.25 6.40
CA VAL A 166 -12.11 13.45 6.05
C VAL A 166 -11.74 14.59 6.98
N MET A 167 -11.85 15.82 6.51
CA MET A 167 -11.60 16.98 7.38
C MET A 167 -12.72 17.11 8.41
N ALA A 168 -12.39 17.38 9.68
CA ALA A 168 -13.40 17.50 10.72
C ALA A 168 -14.35 18.70 10.49
N SER A 169 -13.85 19.73 9.80
CA SER A 169 -14.61 20.90 9.37
C SER A 169 -15.44 20.67 8.10
N ASP A 170 -15.11 19.63 7.33
CA ASP A 170 -15.71 19.34 6.03
C ASP A 170 -15.69 17.84 5.75
N TRP A 171 -16.85 17.22 5.97
CA TRP A 171 -17.07 15.78 5.81
C TRP A 171 -17.14 15.33 4.34
N GLU A 172 -17.25 16.26 3.39
CA GLU A 172 -17.28 15.94 1.95
C GLU A 172 -15.86 15.83 1.36
N THR A 173 -14.90 16.53 1.95
CA THR A 173 -13.50 16.49 1.49
C THR A 173 -12.78 15.27 2.04
N HIS A 174 -12.72 14.22 1.22
CA HIS A 174 -11.90 13.03 1.48
C HIS A 174 -10.44 13.26 1.11
N LYS A 175 -9.54 12.71 1.93
CA LYS A 175 -8.09 12.70 1.72
C LYS A 175 -7.53 11.31 1.99
N VAL A 176 -6.34 11.05 1.46
CA VAL A 176 -5.50 9.92 1.84
C VAL A 176 -4.46 10.40 2.82
N LEU A 177 -4.38 9.77 4.00
CA LEU A 177 -3.30 9.94 4.95
C LEU A 177 -2.31 8.79 4.79
N LYS A 178 -1.08 9.08 4.36
CA LYS A 178 0.06 8.16 4.46
C LYS A 178 0.84 8.47 5.74
N GLN A 179 0.81 7.55 6.70
CA GLN A 179 1.48 7.65 7.98
C GLN A 179 2.89 7.03 7.96
N SER A 180 3.68 7.35 8.97
CA SER A 180 4.93 6.63 9.23
C SER A 180 4.63 5.19 9.63
N ALA A 181 5.29 4.22 9.01
CA ALA A 181 5.19 2.82 9.41
C ALA A 181 5.74 2.62 10.83
N GLN A 182 4.92 2.11 11.74
CA GLN A 182 5.37 1.57 13.01
C GLN A 182 5.67 0.08 12.82
N ILE A 183 6.89 -0.24 12.39
CA ILE A 183 7.41 -1.61 12.48
C ILE A 183 8.42 -1.59 13.64
N GLY A 184 8.21 -2.49 14.61
CA GLY A 184 8.91 -2.49 15.90
C GLY A 184 10.44 -2.49 15.81
N ASP A 185 11.08 -2.10 16.92
CA ASP A 185 12.52 -2.13 17.22
C ASP A 185 13.46 -2.37 16.02
N GLY A 186 13.72 -1.31 15.24
CA GLY A 186 15.00 -1.16 14.55
C GLY A 186 14.97 -1.10 13.01
N MET A 187 13.87 -1.40 12.33
CA MET A 187 13.78 -1.22 10.86
C MET A 187 13.03 0.08 10.51
N GLN A 188 13.76 1.19 10.46
CA GLN A 188 13.31 2.42 9.81
C GLN A 188 13.37 2.23 8.29
N ASN A 189 12.31 1.66 7.69
CA ASN A 189 12.31 1.44 6.25
C ASN A 189 11.62 2.52 5.41
N ASN A 190 11.24 3.67 6.00
CA ASN A 190 11.00 4.89 5.23
C ASN A 190 11.02 6.11 6.14
N ASP A 191 11.99 6.99 5.91
CA ASP A 191 12.06 8.27 6.60
C ASP A 191 11.03 9.21 5.98
N LEU A 192 9.80 9.16 6.49
CA LEU A 192 8.67 9.96 6.01
C LEU A 192 9.01 11.46 5.85
N VAL A 193 9.92 11.99 6.69
CA VAL A 193 10.41 13.37 6.55
C VAL A 193 11.19 13.56 5.26
N LYS A 194 12.15 12.67 4.95
CA LYS A 194 12.90 12.73 3.68
C LYS A 194 11.99 12.55 2.48
N GLU A 195 11.01 11.66 2.60
CA GLU A 195 10.01 11.42 1.57
C GLU A 195 9.21 12.69 1.27
N LEU A 196 8.69 13.34 2.32
CA LEU A 196 7.95 14.59 2.20
C LEU A 196 8.83 15.73 1.68
N GLU A 197 10.05 15.87 2.18
CA GLU A 197 11.04 16.85 1.73
C GLU A 197 11.31 16.70 0.23
N PHE A 198 11.49 15.47 -0.23
CA PHE A 198 11.65 15.15 -1.64
C PHE A 198 10.43 15.61 -2.44
N PHE A 199 9.21 15.25 -2.04
CA PHE A 199 8.00 15.65 -2.77
C PHE A 199 7.80 17.17 -2.81
N VAL A 200 8.12 17.88 -1.73
CA VAL A 200 8.03 19.34 -1.67
C VAL A 200 9.11 20.01 -2.51
N SER A 201 10.29 19.38 -2.66
CA SER A 201 11.39 19.90 -3.49
C SER A 201 11.09 19.87 -4.99
N LEU A 202 10.16 19.01 -5.42
CA LEU A 202 9.81 18.85 -6.82
C LEU A 202 8.84 19.97 -7.29
N PRO A 203 9.04 20.52 -8.50
CA PRO A 203 8.05 21.38 -9.13
C PRO A 203 6.72 20.64 -9.34
N HIS A 204 5.63 21.40 -9.53
CA HIS A 204 4.34 20.82 -9.84
C HIS A 204 4.37 20.00 -11.14
N CYS A 205 3.69 18.86 -11.14
CA CYS A 205 3.50 17.99 -12.29
C CYS A 205 2.08 17.42 -12.25
N ASP A 206 1.33 17.57 -13.34
CA ASP A 206 -0.05 17.08 -13.41
C ASP A 206 -0.15 15.55 -13.49
N HIS A 207 0.98 14.85 -13.69
CA HIS A 207 1.04 13.40 -13.79
C HIS A 207 1.51 12.70 -12.50
N LEU A 208 1.72 13.46 -11.41
CA LEU A 208 2.13 12.95 -10.11
C LEU A 208 1.10 13.34 -9.04
N VAL A 209 0.76 12.41 -8.14
CA VAL A 209 0.01 12.75 -6.93
C VAL A 209 1.01 13.28 -5.90
N ARG A 210 0.75 14.46 -5.34
CA ARG A 210 1.65 15.07 -4.36
C ARG A 210 0.99 15.21 -2.98
N PRO A 211 1.78 15.23 -1.91
CA PRO A 211 1.32 15.74 -0.63
C PRO A 211 0.79 17.17 -0.78
N THR A 212 -0.40 17.39 -0.24
CA THR A 212 -1.02 18.71 -0.12
C THR A 212 -0.77 19.32 1.25
N GLN A 213 -0.68 18.49 2.29
CA GLN A 213 -0.50 18.93 3.68
C GLN A 213 0.35 17.92 4.46
N ALA A 214 1.07 18.41 5.47
CA ALA A 214 1.75 17.62 6.49
C ALA A 214 0.82 17.42 7.69
N ALA A 215 0.60 16.19 8.09
CA ALA A 215 -0.14 15.86 9.31
C ALA A 215 0.82 15.85 10.50
N ILE A 216 0.58 16.71 11.49
CA ILE A 216 1.44 16.89 12.66
C ILE A 216 0.73 16.52 13.96
N ASP A 217 1.48 16.08 14.97
CA ASP A 217 0.96 15.94 16.33
C ASP A 217 1.03 17.25 17.14
N GLU A 218 0.57 17.21 18.40
CA GLU A 218 0.58 18.34 19.33
C GLU A 218 1.99 18.90 19.63
N SER A 219 3.03 18.09 19.41
CA SER A 219 4.43 18.52 19.56
C SER A 219 4.99 19.16 18.29
N GLY A 220 4.20 19.26 17.22
CA GLY A 220 4.63 19.78 15.92
C GLY A 220 5.43 18.79 15.07
N CYS A 221 5.45 17.52 15.47
CA CYS A 221 6.22 16.49 14.79
C CYS A 221 5.43 15.86 13.64
N LEU A 222 6.10 15.48 12.55
CA LEU A 222 5.45 14.86 11.38
C LEU A 222 4.94 13.45 11.71
N ARG A 223 3.66 13.22 11.44
CA ARG A 223 2.98 11.93 11.66
C ARG A 223 2.49 11.28 10.38
N GLY A 224 2.27 12.08 9.35
CA GLY A 224 1.81 11.63 8.05
C GLY A 224 1.81 12.76 7.05
N MET A 225 1.43 12.44 5.82
CA MET A 225 1.17 13.41 4.78
C MET A 225 -0.19 13.13 4.14
N LEU A 226 -0.91 14.20 3.82
CA LEU A 226 -2.23 14.15 3.21
C LEU A 226 -2.13 14.36 1.71
N MET A 227 -2.78 13.49 0.96
CA MET A 227 -2.90 13.53 -0.50
C MET A 227 -4.37 13.56 -0.89
N ASP A 228 -4.67 13.98 -2.11
CA ASP A 228 -6.03 13.93 -2.64
C ASP A 228 -6.53 12.48 -2.73
N TYR A 229 -7.80 12.29 -2.36
CA TYR A 229 -8.43 10.98 -2.45
C TYR A 229 -9.06 10.78 -3.82
N HIS A 230 -8.76 9.64 -4.42
CA HIS A 230 -9.30 9.21 -5.70
C HIS A 230 -10.05 7.89 -5.53
N HIS A 231 -11.33 7.88 -5.90
CA HIS A 231 -12.23 6.77 -5.58
C HIS A 231 -11.87 5.47 -6.27
N ALA A 232 -11.28 5.54 -7.47
CA ALA A 232 -10.90 4.37 -8.25
C ALA A 232 -9.64 3.66 -7.71
N GLY A 233 -8.86 4.31 -6.84
CA GLY A 233 -7.63 3.73 -6.30
C GLY A 233 -6.55 3.51 -7.36
N SER A 234 -5.68 2.54 -7.09
CA SER A 234 -4.66 2.12 -8.06
C SER A 234 -5.29 1.43 -9.28
N LEU A 235 -4.60 1.41 -10.43
CA LEU A 235 -5.08 0.67 -11.59
C LEU A 235 -5.23 -0.82 -11.29
N MET A 236 -4.34 -1.39 -10.47
CA MET A 236 -4.49 -2.77 -9.96
C MET A 236 -5.84 -2.99 -9.29
N GLU A 237 -6.21 -2.13 -8.33
CA GLU A 237 -7.49 -2.21 -7.61
C GLU A 237 -8.67 -1.93 -8.55
N TYR A 238 -8.51 -0.97 -9.46
CA TYR A 238 -9.53 -0.64 -10.44
C TYR A 238 -9.86 -1.84 -11.33
N TYR A 239 -8.86 -2.59 -11.81
CA TYR A 239 -9.08 -3.84 -12.53
C TYR A 239 -9.83 -4.88 -11.68
N LEU A 240 -9.43 -5.06 -10.42
CA LEU A 240 -10.06 -6.02 -9.50
C LEU A 240 -11.52 -5.67 -9.18
N ASP A 241 -11.86 -4.38 -9.12
CA ASP A 241 -13.24 -3.95 -8.88
C ASP A 241 -14.15 -4.15 -10.11
N HIS A 242 -13.57 -4.17 -11.32
CA HIS A 242 -14.32 -4.34 -12.59
C HIS A 242 -14.37 -5.79 -13.07
N ARG A 243 -13.53 -6.67 -12.53
CA ARG A 243 -13.60 -8.13 -12.75
C ARG A 243 -13.29 -8.88 -11.45
N PRO A 244 -14.21 -9.75 -10.98
CA PRO A 244 -14.00 -10.59 -9.80
C PRO A 244 -12.70 -11.39 -9.83
N THR A 245 -12.07 -11.57 -8.67
CA THR A 245 -10.73 -12.18 -8.53
C THR A 245 -10.64 -13.61 -9.08
N ASP A 246 -11.70 -14.39 -8.96
CA ASP A 246 -11.83 -15.76 -9.47
C ASP A 246 -12.01 -15.83 -10.99
N ALA A 247 -12.29 -14.70 -11.64
CA ALA A 247 -12.41 -14.59 -13.09
C ALA A 247 -11.09 -14.18 -13.78
N TRP A 248 -10.02 -13.91 -13.03
CA TRP A 248 -8.71 -13.59 -13.61
C TRP A 248 -7.86 -14.83 -13.80
N SER A 249 -7.33 -14.99 -15.01
CA SER A 249 -6.34 -16.03 -15.29
C SER A 249 -4.98 -15.67 -14.67
N PHE A 250 -4.36 -16.62 -13.98
CA PHE A 250 -2.97 -16.49 -13.56
C PHE A 250 -2.02 -16.80 -14.73
N VAL A 251 -1.07 -15.91 -15.00
CA VAL A 251 -0.13 -16.03 -16.12
C VAL A 251 1.29 -16.33 -15.61
N SER A 252 1.85 -17.48 -15.98
CA SER A 252 3.27 -17.80 -15.75
C SER A 252 4.09 -17.39 -16.97
N LEU A 253 5.00 -16.43 -16.79
CA LEU A 253 5.83 -15.90 -17.87
C LEU A 253 7.13 -16.73 -18.01
N PRO A 254 7.32 -17.45 -19.13
CA PRO A 254 8.54 -18.20 -19.34
C PRO A 254 9.72 -17.28 -19.63
N PRO A 255 10.98 -17.74 -19.48
CA PRO A 255 12.14 -17.00 -19.92
C PRO A 255 12.08 -16.73 -21.43
N PHE A 256 12.55 -15.56 -21.85
CA PHE A 256 12.68 -15.23 -23.26
C PHE A 256 13.67 -16.17 -23.93
N ALA A 257 13.18 -16.94 -24.90
CA ALA A 257 13.98 -17.76 -25.80
C ALA A 257 13.31 -17.75 -27.19
N PRO A 258 14.06 -17.89 -28.30
CA PRO A 258 13.49 -17.87 -29.65
C PRO A 258 12.35 -18.87 -29.87
N GLU A 259 12.41 -20.01 -29.19
CA GLU A 259 11.45 -21.11 -29.30
C GLU A 259 10.35 -21.06 -28.21
N ALA A 260 10.43 -20.11 -27.26
CA ALA A 260 9.49 -20.03 -26.15
C ALA A 260 8.13 -19.56 -26.66
N THR A 261 7.09 -20.37 -26.43
CA THR A 261 5.71 -19.99 -26.71
C THR A 261 5.10 -19.42 -25.43
N PRO A 262 4.76 -18.12 -25.37
CA PRO A 262 4.16 -17.55 -24.18
C PRO A 262 2.72 -18.08 -24.02
N PRO A 263 2.17 -18.13 -22.79
CA PRO A 263 0.83 -18.66 -22.54
C PRO A 263 -0.25 -17.78 -23.21
N PRO A 264 -1.37 -18.37 -23.68
CA PRO A 264 -2.44 -17.58 -24.30
C PRO A 264 -3.14 -16.68 -23.29
N LEU A 265 -3.58 -15.50 -23.74
CA LEU A 265 -4.39 -14.58 -22.95
C LEU A 265 -5.88 -14.73 -23.32
N ASN A 266 -6.58 -15.55 -22.53
CA ASN A 266 -7.98 -15.92 -22.81
C ASN A 266 -9.00 -14.93 -22.25
N ASP A 267 -8.57 -14.11 -21.29
CA ASP A 267 -9.41 -13.14 -20.62
C ASP A 267 -9.85 -12.04 -21.60
N ALA A 268 -11.13 -11.68 -21.57
CA ALA A 268 -11.63 -10.56 -22.37
C ALA A 268 -10.97 -9.25 -21.93
N LEU A 269 -10.85 -8.27 -22.83
CA LEU A 269 -10.44 -6.92 -22.43
C LEU A 269 -11.64 -6.17 -21.85
N LEU A 270 -11.42 -5.47 -20.74
CA LEU A 270 -12.40 -4.65 -20.03
C LEU A 270 -12.46 -3.24 -20.63
N PHE A 271 -11.31 -2.68 -21.00
CA PHE A 271 -11.22 -1.28 -21.40
C PHE A 271 -10.91 -1.12 -22.89
N PRO A 272 -11.53 -0.13 -23.55
CA PRO A 272 -11.19 0.23 -24.92
C PRO A 272 -9.73 0.62 -25.08
N LEU A 273 -9.20 0.43 -26.30
CA LEU A 273 -7.80 0.69 -26.64
C LEU A 273 -7.42 2.16 -26.41
N GLU A 274 -8.29 3.09 -26.78
CA GLU A 274 -8.09 4.52 -26.63
C GLU A 274 -7.93 4.96 -25.17
N VAL A 275 -8.64 4.30 -24.24
CA VAL A 275 -8.53 4.55 -22.80
C VAL A 275 -7.16 4.10 -22.31
N LYS A 276 -6.72 2.90 -22.71
CA LYS A 276 -5.41 2.36 -22.33
C LYS A 276 -4.25 3.16 -22.91
N LEU A 277 -4.38 3.67 -24.13
CA LEU A 277 -3.42 4.61 -24.72
C LEU A 277 -3.34 5.93 -23.94
N ALA A 278 -4.49 6.48 -23.51
CA ALA A 278 -4.50 7.69 -22.69
C ALA A 278 -3.82 7.47 -21.32
N TRP A 279 -4.06 6.33 -20.68
CA TRP A 279 -3.39 5.95 -19.43
C TRP A 279 -1.90 5.72 -19.60
N ALA A 280 -1.48 5.01 -20.66
CA ALA A 280 -0.06 4.84 -20.98
C ALA A 280 0.64 6.18 -21.19
N ARG A 281 -0.01 7.13 -21.91
CA ARG A 281 0.52 8.48 -22.10
C ARG A 281 0.80 9.17 -20.78
N ASP A 282 -0.13 9.11 -19.83
CA ASP A 282 0.03 9.73 -18.52
C ASP A 282 1.18 9.11 -17.72
N ILE A 283 1.28 7.76 -17.71
CA ILE A 283 2.36 7.03 -17.03
C ILE A 283 3.72 7.39 -17.63
N ILE A 284 3.83 7.36 -18.96
CA ILE A 284 5.08 7.67 -19.68
C ILE A 284 5.49 9.12 -19.44
N ALA A 285 4.54 10.06 -19.51
CA ALA A 285 4.80 11.48 -19.26
C ALA A 285 5.31 11.72 -17.82
N ALA A 286 4.76 11.02 -16.83
CA ALA A 286 5.21 11.12 -15.45
C ALA A 286 6.67 10.68 -15.28
N ILE A 287 7.04 9.52 -15.84
CA ILE A 287 8.41 8.99 -15.74
C ILE A 287 9.39 9.85 -16.53
N ALA A 288 9.03 10.27 -17.75
CA ALA A 288 9.85 11.17 -18.56
C ALA A 288 10.15 12.47 -17.80
N TRP A 289 9.14 13.05 -17.15
CA TRP A 289 9.28 14.25 -16.34
C TRP A 289 10.23 14.07 -15.15
N LEU A 290 10.22 12.90 -14.50
CA LEU A 290 11.16 12.55 -13.42
C LEU A 290 12.60 12.39 -13.97
N HIS A 291 12.76 11.70 -15.11
CA HIS A 291 14.05 11.47 -15.76
C HIS A 291 14.72 12.77 -16.21
N GLU A 292 13.96 13.74 -16.72
CA GLU A 292 14.45 15.08 -17.05
C GLU A 292 15.08 15.82 -15.86
N ARG A 293 14.75 15.40 -14.64
CA ARG A 293 15.25 15.97 -13.37
C ARG A 293 16.30 15.08 -12.71
N GLY A 294 16.73 14.02 -13.37
CA GLY A 294 17.69 13.05 -12.81
C GLY A 294 17.12 12.22 -11.67
N VAL A 295 15.78 12.09 -11.58
CA VAL A 295 15.12 11.24 -10.60
C VAL A 295 14.80 9.91 -11.27
N PHE A 296 15.34 8.82 -10.73
CA PHE A 296 15.08 7.45 -11.16
C PHE A 296 14.39 6.73 -10.00
N TRP A 297 13.25 6.10 -10.26
CA TRP A 297 12.33 5.68 -9.22
C TRP A 297 12.54 4.23 -8.78
N GLY A 298 12.54 3.30 -9.73
CA GLY A 298 12.84 1.89 -9.50
C GLY A 298 11.69 1.01 -9.02
N ASP A 299 10.46 1.51 -8.90
CA ASP A 299 9.30 0.71 -8.43
C ASP A 299 8.00 0.95 -9.22
N LEU A 300 8.10 1.30 -10.50
CA LEU A 300 6.92 1.43 -11.36
C LEU A 300 6.21 0.07 -11.54
N ASN A 301 4.93 0.05 -11.19
CA ASN A 301 3.99 -1.05 -11.42
C ASN A 301 2.54 -0.54 -11.29
N LEU A 302 1.54 -1.36 -11.66
CA LEU A 302 0.12 -0.95 -11.65
C LEU A 302 -0.45 -0.58 -10.26
N ASN A 303 0.17 -0.98 -9.15
CA ASN A 303 -0.26 -0.52 -7.81
C ASN A 303 0.15 0.93 -7.55
N ASN A 304 1.22 1.39 -8.19
CA ASN A 304 1.76 2.74 -8.01
C ASN A 304 1.26 3.73 -9.09
N VAL A 305 0.22 3.33 -9.84
CA VAL A 305 -0.50 4.20 -10.78
C VAL A 305 -1.94 4.34 -10.30
N VAL A 306 -2.36 5.55 -9.95
CA VAL A 306 -3.72 5.85 -9.48
C VAL A 306 -4.56 6.39 -10.63
N LEU A 307 -5.79 5.88 -10.76
CA LEU A 307 -6.80 6.48 -11.64
C LEU A 307 -7.52 7.58 -10.86
N CYS A 308 -7.29 8.83 -11.27
CA CYS A 308 -7.84 9.98 -10.60
C CYS A 308 -9.29 10.26 -11.00
N ASN A 309 -9.98 11.09 -10.21
CA ASN A 309 -11.39 11.40 -10.42
C ASN A 309 -11.68 12.14 -11.74
N ASP A 310 -10.66 12.70 -12.39
CA ASP A 310 -10.73 13.32 -13.73
C ASP A 310 -10.50 12.31 -14.88
N GLY A 311 -10.38 11.01 -14.56
CA GLY A 311 -10.15 9.94 -15.52
C GLY A 311 -8.71 9.83 -16.03
N ARG A 312 -7.78 10.61 -15.48
CA ARG A 312 -6.35 10.58 -15.82
C ARG A 312 -5.56 9.73 -14.83
N CYS A 313 -4.45 9.18 -15.30
CA CYS A 313 -3.55 8.42 -14.43
C CYS A 313 -2.48 9.33 -13.83
N ARG A 314 -2.13 9.09 -12.57
CA ARG A 314 -1.03 9.78 -11.88
C ARG A 314 -0.21 8.79 -11.08
N LEU A 315 1.09 9.00 -11.00
CA LEU A 315 1.95 8.16 -10.17
C LEU A 315 1.87 8.54 -8.70
N ILE A 316 1.95 7.53 -7.83
CA ILE A 316 2.12 7.66 -6.38
C ILE A 316 3.44 6.99 -5.97
N ASP A 317 3.87 7.23 -4.73
CA ASP A 317 5.01 6.55 -4.11
C ASP A 317 6.32 6.61 -4.92
N TYR A 318 6.52 7.71 -5.65
CA TYR A 318 7.68 7.94 -6.53
C TYR A 318 8.91 8.49 -5.79
N TYR A 319 9.01 8.24 -4.49
CA TYR A 319 10.24 8.51 -3.75
C TYR A 319 11.32 7.49 -4.16
N PRO A 320 12.53 7.93 -4.53
CA PRO A 320 13.59 7.04 -4.97
C PRO A 320 14.17 6.25 -3.80
N ASP A 321 13.58 5.08 -3.52
CA ASP A 321 14.05 4.14 -2.52
C ASP A 321 14.90 3.04 -3.18
N PRO A 322 16.23 2.97 -2.90
CA PRO A 322 17.08 1.91 -3.46
C PRO A 322 16.67 0.50 -3.01
N TYR A 323 15.92 0.38 -1.92
CA TYR A 323 15.38 -0.89 -1.42
C TYR A 323 14.08 -1.31 -2.10
N ALA A 324 13.45 -0.42 -2.89
CA ALA A 324 12.21 -0.76 -3.58
C ALA A 324 12.46 -1.93 -4.53
N TRP A 325 11.61 -2.95 -4.43
CA TRP A 325 11.78 -4.21 -5.15
C TRP A 325 10.44 -4.91 -5.32
N THR A 326 10.03 -5.07 -6.58
CA THR A 326 8.86 -5.87 -6.94
C THR A 326 9.33 -7.00 -7.86
N PRO A 327 9.61 -8.22 -7.33
CA PRO A 327 10.36 -9.27 -8.06
C PRO A 327 9.84 -9.58 -9.46
N LYS A 328 8.52 -9.66 -9.64
CA LYS A 328 7.89 -9.95 -10.94
C LYS A 328 8.06 -8.84 -11.99
N TYR A 329 8.33 -7.59 -11.57
CA TYR A 329 8.61 -6.46 -12.46
C TYR A 329 10.11 -6.19 -12.64
N SER A 330 10.95 -6.64 -11.70
CA SER A 330 12.37 -6.29 -11.62
C SER A 330 13.19 -6.68 -12.85
N PRO A 331 14.14 -5.84 -13.30
CA PRO A 331 14.96 -6.16 -14.47
C PRO A 331 16.03 -7.24 -14.20
N PRO A 332 16.51 -7.95 -15.24
CA PRO A 332 17.43 -9.10 -15.12
C PRO A 332 18.74 -8.84 -14.37
N GLU A 333 19.32 -7.65 -14.52
CA GLU A 333 20.61 -7.25 -13.94
C GLU A 333 20.61 -7.22 -12.40
N LEU A 334 19.43 -7.22 -11.78
CA LEU A 334 19.33 -7.29 -10.32
C LEU A 334 19.50 -8.72 -9.78
N GLY A 335 19.47 -9.73 -10.65
CA GLY A 335 19.85 -11.12 -10.36
C GLY A 335 18.88 -11.88 -9.46
N ASN A 336 19.26 -13.11 -9.07
CA ASN A 336 18.52 -13.97 -8.14
C ASN A 336 18.68 -13.50 -6.68
N ARG A 337 18.32 -12.26 -6.40
CA ARG A 337 18.44 -11.66 -5.07
C ARG A 337 17.09 -11.63 -4.38
N ILE A 338 17.11 -11.90 -3.07
CA ILE A 338 15.93 -11.85 -2.23
C ILE A 338 15.52 -10.38 -1.98
N GLN A 339 16.46 -9.43 -2.06
CA GLN A 339 16.27 -7.97 -1.87
C GLN A 339 17.32 -7.16 -2.63
N THR A 340 17.03 -5.89 -2.93
CA THR A 340 18.02 -4.91 -3.43
C THR A 340 18.87 -4.33 -2.29
N THR A 341 20.01 -3.76 -2.65
CA THR A 341 20.91 -3.12 -1.68
C THR A 341 21.21 -1.67 -2.10
N PRO A 342 21.58 -0.75 -1.17
CA PRO A 342 21.88 0.65 -1.49
C PRO A 342 22.99 0.83 -2.53
N GLU A 343 23.86 -0.16 -2.66
CA GLU A 343 24.94 -0.18 -3.64
C GLU A 343 24.44 -0.43 -5.08
N GLN A 344 23.18 -0.82 -5.25
CA GLN A 344 22.53 -0.92 -6.55
C GLN A 344 21.89 0.42 -6.92
N PRO A 345 22.43 1.13 -7.92
CA PRO A 345 21.89 2.43 -8.29
C PRO A 345 20.49 2.28 -8.89
N LEU A 346 19.63 3.25 -8.61
CA LEU A 346 18.44 3.52 -9.41
C LEU A 346 18.92 4.14 -10.73
N THR A 347 18.51 3.58 -11.86
CA THR A 347 18.98 4.00 -13.19
C THR A 347 17.81 4.20 -14.15
N PRO A 348 17.97 5.02 -15.20
CA PRO A 348 16.91 5.19 -16.19
C PRO A 348 16.59 3.89 -16.95
N GLU A 349 17.56 2.99 -17.12
CA GLU A 349 17.38 1.70 -17.78
C GLU A 349 16.55 0.72 -16.93
N ARG A 350 16.67 0.81 -15.60
CA ARG A 350 15.81 0.08 -14.65
C ARG A 350 14.36 0.55 -14.79
N ASP A 351 14.15 1.87 -14.79
CA ASP A 351 12.81 2.45 -14.99
C ASP A 351 12.22 2.10 -16.36
N ALA A 352 13.04 2.08 -17.42
CA ALA A 352 12.60 1.69 -18.77
C ALA A 352 12.06 0.25 -18.77
N PHE A 353 12.77 -0.69 -18.13
CA PHE A 353 12.30 -2.08 -18.04
C PHE A 353 10.99 -2.18 -17.26
N LEU A 354 10.88 -1.50 -16.11
CA LEU A 354 9.67 -1.47 -15.30
C LEU A 354 8.49 -0.85 -16.08
N LEU A 355 8.76 0.17 -16.89
CA LEU A 355 7.79 0.78 -17.80
C LEU A 355 7.30 -0.24 -18.83
N GLY A 356 8.18 -1.00 -19.47
CA GLY A 356 7.79 -2.07 -20.40
C GLY A 356 6.85 -3.09 -19.77
N MET A 357 7.23 -3.62 -18.61
CA MET A 357 6.41 -4.57 -17.86
C MET A 357 5.04 -3.99 -17.47
N THR A 358 5.01 -2.71 -17.05
CA THR A 358 3.78 -2.02 -16.65
C THR A 358 2.87 -1.73 -17.85
N LEU A 359 3.44 -1.32 -18.98
CA LEU A 359 2.70 -1.05 -20.22
C LEU A 359 2.11 -2.33 -20.81
N TRP A 360 2.85 -3.44 -20.78
CA TRP A 360 2.31 -4.75 -21.14
C TRP A 360 1.14 -5.13 -20.23
N ALA A 361 1.33 -5.08 -18.90
CA ALA A 361 0.28 -5.41 -17.93
C ALA A 361 -0.97 -4.54 -18.10
N LEU A 362 -0.79 -3.25 -18.41
CA LEU A 362 -1.86 -2.30 -18.72
C LEU A 362 -2.62 -2.69 -20.00
N PHE A 363 -1.91 -2.92 -21.10
CA PHE A 363 -2.52 -3.15 -22.42
C PHE A 363 -3.18 -4.51 -22.53
N GLU A 364 -2.51 -5.53 -22.01
CA GLU A 364 -2.99 -6.89 -22.01
C GLU A 364 -3.90 -7.19 -20.80
N GLU A 365 -4.09 -6.21 -19.91
CA GLU A 365 -4.88 -6.32 -18.69
C GLU A 365 -4.46 -7.54 -17.86
N VAL A 366 -3.16 -7.73 -17.67
CA VAL A 366 -2.60 -8.87 -16.92
C VAL A 366 -2.15 -8.40 -15.55
N ILE A 367 -2.99 -8.67 -14.55
CA ILE A 367 -2.73 -8.23 -13.17
C ILE A 367 -2.18 -9.34 -12.26
N PHE A 368 -2.50 -10.61 -12.55
CA PHE A 368 -2.00 -11.79 -11.84
C PHE A 368 -1.01 -12.56 -12.71
N PHE A 369 0.28 -12.37 -12.43
CA PHE A 369 1.34 -13.10 -13.11
C PHE A 369 2.55 -13.34 -12.20
N SER A 370 3.34 -14.33 -12.58
CA SER A 370 4.70 -14.56 -12.08
C SER A 370 5.66 -14.74 -13.24
N ARG A 371 6.96 -14.72 -12.95
CA ARG A 371 8.01 -15.12 -13.88
C ARG A 371 8.55 -16.46 -13.43
N GLU A 372 8.76 -17.38 -14.37
CA GLU A 372 9.40 -18.66 -14.07
C GLU A 372 10.84 -18.45 -13.59
N VAL A 373 11.50 -17.42 -14.12
CA VAL A 373 12.83 -16.97 -13.72
C VAL A 373 12.87 -15.43 -13.62
N GLU A 374 12.90 -14.90 -12.40
CA GLU A 374 12.79 -13.45 -12.13
C GLU A 374 13.99 -12.63 -12.62
N TRP A 375 15.14 -13.25 -12.83
CA TRP A 375 16.36 -12.59 -13.29
C TRP A 375 16.66 -12.82 -14.78
N VAL A 376 15.69 -13.29 -15.55
CA VAL A 376 15.82 -13.44 -17.01
C VAL A 376 14.66 -12.73 -17.68
N ARG A 377 14.94 -11.95 -18.74
CA ARG A 377 13.90 -11.27 -19.54
C ARG A 377 12.72 -12.24 -19.79
N PRO A 378 11.47 -11.88 -19.47
CA PRO A 378 10.33 -12.75 -19.73
C PRO A 378 9.95 -12.75 -21.22
N CYS A 379 9.38 -13.86 -21.69
CA CYS A 379 8.62 -13.90 -22.95
C CYS A 379 7.19 -13.45 -22.65
N LEU A 380 6.81 -12.27 -23.13
CA LEU A 380 5.48 -11.72 -22.88
C LEU A 380 4.46 -12.26 -23.88
N PRO A 381 3.28 -12.70 -23.43
CA PRO A 381 2.18 -13.00 -24.32
C PRO A 381 1.52 -11.72 -24.82
N TRP A 382 1.14 -11.72 -26.09
CA TRP A 382 0.45 -10.62 -26.75
C TRP A 382 -0.79 -11.15 -27.46
N ARG A 383 -1.90 -10.41 -27.45
CA ARG A 383 -3.07 -10.74 -28.25
C ARG A 383 -2.83 -10.35 -29.71
N ASP A 384 -3.46 -11.08 -30.65
CA ASP A 384 -3.31 -10.87 -32.10
C ASP A 384 -3.73 -9.46 -32.56
N ASN A 385 -4.63 -8.81 -31.82
CA ASN A 385 -5.13 -7.48 -32.11
C ASN A 385 -4.34 -6.35 -31.42
N THR A 386 -3.28 -6.67 -30.68
CA THR A 386 -2.44 -5.65 -30.05
C THR A 386 -1.61 -4.93 -31.11
N LEU A 387 -1.54 -3.59 -30.98
CA LEU A 387 -0.89 -2.73 -31.97
C LEU A 387 0.59 -3.11 -32.11
N ARG A 388 1.02 -3.45 -33.34
CA ARG A 388 2.38 -3.95 -33.56
C ARG A 388 3.48 -2.98 -33.13
N TRP A 389 3.32 -1.69 -33.43
CA TRP A 389 4.27 -0.66 -33.00
C TRP A 389 4.38 -0.57 -31.47
N PHE A 390 3.27 -0.85 -30.75
CA PHE A 390 3.24 -0.83 -29.30
C PHE A 390 3.98 -2.04 -28.71
N VAL A 391 3.80 -3.22 -29.32
CA VAL A 391 4.58 -4.42 -28.99
C VAL A 391 6.07 -4.15 -29.18
N ASP A 392 6.46 -3.59 -30.33
CA ASP A 392 7.87 -3.35 -30.65
C ASP A 392 8.53 -2.37 -29.67
N VAL A 393 7.85 -1.30 -29.27
CA VAL A 393 8.39 -0.35 -28.27
C VAL A 393 8.49 -0.98 -26.88
N VAL A 394 7.49 -1.74 -26.43
CA VAL A 394 7.54 -2.44 -25.13
C VAL A 394 8.68 -3.45 -25.12
N GLU A 395 8.77 -4.31 -26.13
CA GLU A 395 9.84 -5.32 -26.22
C GLU A 395 11.24 -4.69 -26.28
N SER A 396 11.37 -3.48 -26.82
CA SER A 396 12.63 -2.73 -26.84
C SER A 396 13.03 -2.19 -25.45
N THR A 397 12.08 -1.95 -24.56
CA THR A 397 12.38 -1.57 -23.16
C THR A 397 12.80 -2.77 -22.30
N LEU A 398 12.51 -3.99 -22.76
CA LEU A 398 12.75 -5.23 -22.03
C LEU A 398 14.05 -5.94 -22.45
N ALA A 399 14.94 -5.26 -23.18
CA ALA A 399 16.24 -5.81 -23.55
C ALA A 399 17.01 -6.31 -22.31
N ALA A 400 17.68 -7.46 -22.46
CA ALA A 400 18.38 -8.09 -21.35
C ALA A 400 19.60 -7.25 -20.91
N ASP A 401 20.33 -6.68 -21.87
CA ASP A 401 21.35 -5.67 -21.61
C ASP A 401 20.67 -4.31 -21.36
N PRO A 402 20.87 -3.68 -20.18
CA PRO A 402 20.35 -2.35 -19.90
C PRO A 402 20.74 -1.30 -20.96
N ALA A 403 21.94 -1.39 -21.55
CA ALA A 403 22.44 -0.43 -22.53
C ALA A 403 21.71 -0.51 -23.89
N GLU A 404 21.02 -1.63 -24.16
CA GLU A 404 20.24 -1.83 -25.38
C GLU A 404 18.78 -1.35 -25.23
N ARG A 405 18.35 -0.97 -24.02
CA ARG A 405 16.98 -0.54 -23.79
C ARG A 405 16.73 0.83 -24.39
N VAL A 406 15.59 0.99 -25.06
CA VAL A 406 15.13 2.33 -25.47
C VAL A 406 14.81 3.16 -24.23
N THR A 407 15.13 4.45 -24.29
CA THR A 407 14.87 5.37 -23.16
C THR A 407 13.38 5.65 -23.01
N VAL A 408 12.93 6.03 -21.81
CA VAL A 408 11.55 6.47 -21.57
C VAL A 408 11.15 7.61 -22.50
N LYS A 409 12.08 8.52 -22.80
CA LYS A 409 11.85 9.60 -23.77
C LYS A 409 11.58 9.06 -25.18
N ASN A 410 12.33 8.04 -25.63
CA ASN A 410 12.05 7.42 -26.93
C ASN A 410 10.67 6.75 -26.95
N VAL A 411 10.27 6.09 -25.86
CA VAL A 411 8.92 5.52 -25.73
C VAL A 411 7.85 6.63 -25.84
N GLN A 412 8.06 7.77 -25.17
CA GLN A 412 7.19 8.93 -25.25
C GLN A 412 7.08 9.48 -26.67
N ASP A 413 8.22 9.69 -27.35
CA ASP A 413 8.27 10.21 -28.71
C ASP A 413 7.51 9.29 -29.68
N VAL A 414 7.70 7.96 -29.58
CA VAL A 414 6.97 6.98 -30.39
C VAL A 414 5.47 7.05 -30.11
N LEU A 415 5.06 7.09 -28.84
CA LEU A 415 3.64 7.18 -28.50
C LEU A 415 2.98 8.43 -29.10
N LEU A 416 3.64 9.59 -29.03
CA LEU A 416 3.12 10.85 -29.56
C LEU A 416 3.04 10.88 -31.10
N LEU A 417 3.75 10.01 -31.81
CA LEU A 417 3.59 9.83 -33.25
C LEU A 417 2.32 9.05 -33.63
N HIS A 418 1.75 8.30 -32.68
CA HIS A 418 0.63 7.39 -32.90
C HIS A 418 -0.65 7.79 -32.19
N VAL A 419 -0.59 8.76 -31.28
CA VAL A 419 -1.72 9.21 -30.45
C VAL A 419 -1.80 10.74 -30.53
N ASP A 420 -2.93 11.23 -31.06
CA ASP A 420 -3.24 12.67 -31.20
C ASP A 420 -3.47 13.39 -29.85
#